data_AF-A0A0Q8T407-F1
#
_entry.id   AF-A0A0Q8T407-F1
#
_cell.length_a   1.000
_cell.length_b   1.000
_cell.length_c   1.000
_cell.angle_alpha   90.00
_cell.angle_beta   90.00
_cell.angle_gamma   90.00
#
_symmetry.space_group_name_H-M   'P 1'
#
loop_
_entity.id
_entity.type
_entity.pdbx_description
1 polymer ?
#
loop_
_entity_poly.entity_id
_entity_poly.type
_entity_poly.pdbx_seq_one_letter_code
_entity_poly.pdbx_strand_id
1 'polypeptide(L)'
;MELAWMGGYTYGPQPVGRKKPNAWGLFDMMGNANEYVQDCWHGNYVGAPNDGSAWIDGGYCHARMFRGGATRSHDSTKATFRMSIEKDMDAPNFMDKGVRLVKIP
;
A
#
# COMPACT_ATOMS: atom_id res chain seq x y z
N MET A 1 3.31 -1.49 18.75
CA MET A 1 3.26 -0.04 18.46
C MET A 1 4.60 0.53 17.93
N GLU A 2 5.65 -0.30 17.77
CA GLU A 2 6.99 0.18 17.37
C GLU A 2 7.32 0.07 15.87
N LEU A 3 6.51 -0.67 15.10
CA LEU A 3 6.76 -0.95 13.67
C LEU A 3 5.95 -0.06 12.71
N ALA A 4 4.96 0.67 13.22
CA ALA A 4 3.92 1.26 12.38
C ALA A 4 3.49 2.64 12.86
N TRP A 5 3.09 3.48 11.92
CA TRP A 5 2.40 4.74 12.15
C TRP A 5 0.90 4.50 12.02
N MET A 6 0.20 4.31 13.16
CA MET A 6 -1.23 4.02 13.23
C MET A 6 -1.83 4.70 14.45
N GLY A 7 -3.12 5.09 14.39
CA GLY A 7 -3.89 5.43 15.59
C GLY A 7 -4.09 6.92 15.90
N GLY A 8 -4.43 7.72 14.91
CA GLY A 8 -5.19 8.98 15.11
C GLY A 8 -4.42 10.20 15.64
N TYR A 9 -3.20 10.04 16.17
CA TYR A 9 -2.42 11.17 16.69
C TYR A 9 -1.63 11.96 15.62
N THR A 10 -1.67 11.53 14.36
CA THR A 10 -0.95 12.17 13.26
C THR A 10 -1.91 12.53 12.13
N TYR A 11 -1.89 13.79 11.69
CA TYR A 11 -2.80 14.30 10.66
C TYR A 11 -2.43 13.91 9.21
N GLY A 12 -1.28 13.27 9.00
CA GLY A 12 -0.78 12.79 7.71
C GLY A 12 0.56 12.05 7.85
N PRO A 13 1.26 11.78 6.73
CA PRO A 13 2.50 11.01 6.72
C PRO A 13 3.59 11.64 7.60
N GLN A 14 4.43 10.79 8.18
CA GLN A 14 5.56 11.16 9.02
C GLN A 14 6.87 10.99 8.24
N PRO A 15 7.97 11.63 8.68
CA PRO A 15 9.30 11.34 8.12
C PRO A 15 9.58 9.84 8.11
N VAL A 16 10.05 9.33 6.98
CA VAL A 16 10.32 7.89 6.77
C VAL A 16 11.40 7.36 7.72
N GLY A 17 11.37 6.07 8.02
CA GLY A 17 12.44 5.37 8.73
C GLY A 17 12.50 5.63 10.24
N ARG A 18 11.43 6.20 10.81
CA ARG A 18 11.36 6.56 12.24
C ARG A 18 10.83 5.44 13.14
N LYS A 19 10.20 4.42 12.55
CA LYS A 19 9.78 3.18 13.22
C LYS A 19 10.80 2.08 12.97
N LYS A 20 10.71 0.96 13.70
CA LYS A 20 11.59 -0.19 13.46
C LYS A 20 11.34 -0.77 12.06
N PRO A 21 12.40 -1.19 11.34
CA PRO A 21 12.21 -1.89 10.07
C PRO A 21 11.68 -3.31 10.31
N ASN A 22 11.14 -3.94 9.28
CA ASN A 22 10.90 -5.38 9.28
C ASN A 22 12.21 -6.19 9.12
N ALA A 23 12.13 -7.51 9.13
CA ALA A 23 13.28 -8.40 9.04
C ALA A 23 14.11 -8.25 7.74
N TRP A 24 13.57 -7.58 6.72
CA TRP A 24 14.26 -7.27 5.46
C TRP A 24 14.85 -5.86 5.42
N GLY A 25 14.83 -5.13 6.54
CA GLY A 25 15.33 -3.76 6.58
C GLY A 25 14.39 -2.73 5.95
N LEU A 26 13.14 -3.11 5.63
CA LEU A 26 12.16 -2.20 5.04
C LEU A 26 11.39 -1.46 6.13
N PHE A 27 11.35 -0.14 6.00
CA PHE A 27 10.65 0.76 6.90
C PHE A 27 9.26 1.11 6.36
N ASP A 28 8.35 1.45 7.27
CA ASP A 28 7.02 2.01 6.96
C ASP A 28 6.15 1.11 6.06
N MET A 29 6.41 -0.20 6.05
CA MET A 29 5.59 -1.20 5.32
C MET A 29 4.20 -1.40 5.92
N MET A 30 3.96 -0.83 7.10
CA MET A 30 2.70 -0.90 7.86
C MET A 30 2.38 0.50 8.38
N GLY A 31 1.49 1.23 7.71
CA GLY A 31 1.14 2.61 8.01
C GLY A 31 1.99 3.64 7.25
N ASN A 32 1.95 4.88 7.74
CA ASN A 32 2.53 6.06 7.08
C ASN A 32 1.78 6.49 5.82
N ALA A 33 1.82 5.67 4.76
CA ALA A 33 1.10 5.92 3.52
C ALA A 33 0.70 4.60 2.84
N ASN A 34 -0.43 4.63 2.14
CA ASN A 34 -0.78 3.61 1.18
C ASN A 34 0.20 3.68 0.00
N GLU A 35 0.81 2.56 -0.35
CA GLU A 35 1.77 2.49 -1.46
C GLU A 35 1.08 1.93 -2.70
N TYR A 36 1.09 2.67 -3.80
CA TYR A 36 0.63 2.19 -5.11
C TYR A 36 1.46 0.98 -5.56
N VAL A 37 0.78 -0.01 -6.14
CA VAL A 37 1.42 -1.12 -6.86
C VAL A 37 0.93 -1.16 -8.31
N GLN A 38 1.68 -1.86 -9.17
CA GLN A 38 1.41 -1.91 -10.61
C GLN A 38 0.14 -2.72 -10.96
N ASP A 39 -0.25 -3.66 -10.10
CA ASP A 39 -1.40 -4.54 -10.29
C ASP A 39 -2.72 -3.80 -10.55
N CYS A 40 -3.53 -4.36 -11.43
CA CYS A 40 -4.94 -4.01 -11.56
C CYS A 40 -5.75 -4.66 -10.42
N TRP A 41 -6.95 -4.14 -10.16
CA TRP A 41 -7.81 -4.75 -9.15
C TRP A 41 -8.38 -6.10 -9.63
N HIS A 42 -8.35 -7.07 -8.72
CA HIS A 42 -8.95 -8.40 -8.88
C HIS A 42 -9.67 -8.79 -7.59
N GLY A 43 -10.90 -9.30 -7.71
CA GLY A 43 -11.72 -9.66 -6.55
C GLY A 43 -11.17 -10.81 -5.69
N ASN A 44 -10.28 -11.64 -6.24
CA ASN A 44 -9.63 -12.75 -5.55
C ASN A 44 -8.23 -13.00 -6.15
N TYR A 45 -7.59 -14.11 -5.78
CA TYR A 45 -6.26 -14.52 -6.27
C TYR A 45 -6.28 -15.71 -7.23
N VAL A 46 -7.46 -16.14 -7.69
CA VAL A 46 -7.57 -17.25 -8.66
C VAL A 46 -6.96 -16.80 -9.99
N GLY A 47 -5.89 -17.49 -10.42
CA GLY A 47 -5.15 -17.13 -11.64
C GLY A 47 -4.10 -16.03 -11.45
N ALA A 48 -3.80 -15.62 -10.21
CA ALA A 48 -2.74 -14.66 -9.95
C ALA A 48 -1.37 -15.19 -10.39
N PRO A 49 -0.48 -14.34 -10.95
CA PRO A 49 0.92 -14.71 -11.20
C PRO A 49 1.62 -15.16 -9.92
N ASN A 50 2.51 -16.14 -10.03
CA ASN A 50 3.29 -16.69 -8.92
C ASN A 50 4.80 -16.43 -9.06
N ASP A 51 5.20 -15.62 -10.03
CA ASP A 51 6.58 -15.27 -10.37
C ASP A 51 6.98 -13.86 -9.89
N GLY A 52 6.07 -13.16 -9.23
CA GLY A 52 6.27 -11.78 -8.76
C GLY A 52 6.04 -10.70 -9.81
N SER A 53 5.62 -11.05 -11.03
CA SER A 53 5.15 -10.07 -12.01
C SER A 53 3.85 -9.40 -11.57
N ALA A 54 3.62 -8.18 -12.06
CA ALA A 54 2.39 -7.45 -11.76
C ALA A 54 1.18 -8.10 -12.45
N TRP A 55 0.07 -8.24 -11.71
CA TRP A 55 -1.15 -8.80 -12.28
C TRP A 55 -1.96 -7.72 -13.02
N ILE A 56 -1.68 -7.57 -14.32
CA ILE A 56 -2.26 -6.51 -15.17
C ILE A 56 -3.33 -7.01 -16.15
N ASP A 57 -3.36 -8.31 -16.45
CA ASP A 57 -4.31 -8.89 -17.40
C ASP A 57 -5.54 -9.47 -16.70
N GLY A 58 -6.72 -9.27 -17.29
CA GLY A 58 -8.00 -9.83 -16.80
C GLY A 58 -8.61 -9.12 -15.59
N GLY A 59 -7.97 -8.06 -15.09
CA GLY A 59 -8.42 -7.26 -13.96
C GLY A 59 -9.13 -5.97 -14.34
N TYR A 60 -9.66 -5.28 -13.34
CA TYR A 60 -10.21 -3.94 -13.51
C TYR A 60 -9.09 -2.90 -13.40
N CYS A 61 -8.50 -2.55 -14.54
CA CYS A 61 -7.34 -1.66 -14.64
C CYS A 61 -7.67 -0.16 -14.59
N HIS A 62 -8.95 0.20 -14.52
CA HIS A 62 -9.35 1.57 -14.20
C HIS A 62 -9.07 1.90 -12.73
N ALA A 63 -8.95 0.88 -11.87
CA ALA A 63 -8.45 1.03 -10.51
C ALA A 63 -7.03 0.49 -10.35
N ARG A 64 -6.26 1.12 -9.45
CA ARG A 64 -4.93 0.65 -9.03
C ARG A 64 -4.97 0.15 -7.60
N MET A 65 -4.19 -0.90 -7.35
CA MET A 65 -4.06 -1.51 -6.03
C MET A 65 -3.14 -0.71 -5.10
N PHE A 66 -3.44 -0.78 -3.81
CA PHE A 66 -2.64 -0.23 -2.71
C PHE A 66 -2.31 -1.28 -1.66
N ARG A 67 -1.18 -1.10 -0.98
CA ARG A 67 -0.75 -1.89 0.16
C ARG A 67 -0.23 -1.00 1.31
N GLY A 68 0.00 -1.60 2.48
CA GLY A 68 0.71 -0.99 3.59
C GLY A 68 -0.15 -0.19 4.57
N GLY A 69 -1.20 0.47 4.07
CA GLY A 69 -2.12 1.24 4.91
C GLY A 69 -1.57 2.61 5.32
N ALA A 70 -2.47 3.49 5.76
CA ALA A 70 -2.17 4.88 6.12
C ALA A 70 -2.21 5.12 7.64
N THR A 71 -1.79 6.32 8.06
CA THR A 71 -1.70 6.72 9.49
C THR A 71 -3.00 6.57 10.30
N ARG A 72 -4.16 6.62 9.63
CA ARG A 72 -5.49 6.57 10.26
C ARG A 72 -6.17 5.20 10.26
N SER A 73 -5.54 4.17 9.68
CA SER A 73 -6.28 2.98 9.26
C SER A 73 -5.73 1.69 9.88
N HIS A 74 -6.23 1.33 11.06
CA HIS A 74 -5.76 0.16 11.83
C HIS A 74 -5.87 -1.17 11.09
N ASP A 75 -6.96 -1.41 10.36
CA ASP A 75 -7.14 -2.69 9.66
C ASP A 75 -6.37 -2.77 8.35
N SER A 76 -6.04 -1.61 7.75
CA SER A 76 -5.35 -1.57 6.46
C SER A 76 -3.86 -1.86 6.52
N THR A 77 -3.27 -1.90 7.72
CA THR A 77 -1.83 -2.13 7.91
C THR A 77 -1.45 -3.60 8.01
N LYS A 78 -2.44 -4.52 7.95
CA LYS A 78 -2.15 -5.94 7.80
C LYS A 78 -1.46 -6.17 6.46
N ALA A 79 -0.38 -6.96 6.45
CA ALA A 79 0.39 -7.24 5.22
C ALA A 79 -0.45 -7.84 4.07
N THR A 80 -1.55 -8.51 4.42
CA THR A 80 -2.50 -9.12 3.47
C THR A 80 -3.64 -8.21 3.04
N PHE A 81 -3.77 -7.03 3.64
CA PHE A 81 -4.84 -6.11 3.31
C PHE A 81 -4.69 -5.60 1.87
N ARG A 82 -5.83 -5.46 1.19
CA ARG A 82 -5.94 -5.07 -0.20
C ARG A 82 -6.96 -3.96 -0.32
N MET A 83 -6.58 -2.89 -1.01
CA MET A 83 -7.49 -1.79 -1.36
C MET A 83 -7.16 -1.33 -2.77
N SER A 84 -8.13 -0.72 -3.44
CA SER A 84 -7.94 -0.08 -4.74
C SER A 84 -8.69 1.24 -4.81
N ILE A 85 -8.24 2.11 -5.70
CA ILE A 85 -8.96 3.34 -6.05
C ILE A 85 -8.94 3.53 -7.56
N GLU A 86 -9.98 4.14 -8.11
CA GLU A 86 -9.99 4.58 -9.50
C GLU A 86 -8.76 5.48 -9.78
N LYS A 87 -8.06 5.21 -10.87
CA LYS A 87 -6.77 5.82 -11.23
C LYS A 87 -6.85 7.34 -11.32
N ASP A 88 -8.02 7.85 -11.74
CA ASP A 88 -8.29 9.28 -11.95
C ASP A 88 -9.11 9.89 -10.79
N MET A 89 -9.27 9.15 -9.68
CA MET A 89 -10.01 9.68 -8.54
C MET A 89 -9.19 10.76 -7.84
N ASP A 90 -9.61 12.01 -8.04
CA ASP A 90 -9.27 13.12 -7.16
C ASP A 90 -10.03 12.98 -5.84
N ALA A 91 -9.44 12.23 -4.92
CA ALA A 91 -9.94 12.06 -3.57
C ALA A 91 -9.04 12.87 -2.62
N PRO A 92 -9.28 14.19 -2.47
CA PRO A 92 -8.43 15.05 -1.65
C PRO A 92 -8.39 14.58 -0.20
N ASN A 93 -9.41 13.90 0.31
CA ASN A 93 -9.42 13.36 1.68
C ASN A 93 -8.76 11.98 1.84
N PHE A 94 -8.29 11.36 0.75
CA PHE A 94 -7.51 10.12 0.75
C PHE A 94 -6.02 10.47 0.89
N MET A 95 -5.69 11.20 1.96
CA MET A 95 -4.51 12.07 2.08
C MET A 95 -3.13 11.38 2.15
N ASP A 96 -3.08 10.06 2.25
CA ASP A 96 -1.82 9.36 2.52
C ASP A 96 -1.52 8.36 1.39
N LYS A 97 -1.44 8.84 0.14
CA LYS A 97 -0.99 8.06 -1.03
C LYS A 97 0.51 8.27 -1.24
N GLY A 98 1.24 7.19 -1.46
CA GLY A 98 2.68 7.21 -1.68
C GLY A 98 3.13 6.18 -2.71
N VAL A 99 4.43 6.15 -2.94
CA VAL A 99 5.09 5.19 -3.82
C VAL A 99 6.36 4.66 -3.16
N ARG A 100 6.67 3.41 -3.47
CA ARG A 100 7.98 2.81 -3.20
C ARG A 100 8.54 2.32 -4.51
N LEU A 101 9.78 2.72 -4.81
CA LEU A 101 10.44 2.30 -6.02
C LEU A 101 11.01 0.89 -5.86
N VAL A 102 10.87 0.09 -6.90
CA VAL A 102 11.55 -1.20 -7.05
C VAL A 102 12.49 -1.09 -8.24
N LYS A 103 13.70 -1.63 -8.10
CA LYS A 103 14.64 -1.80 -9.20
C LYS A 103 14.68 -3.27 -9.55
N ILE A 104 14.26 -3.60 -10.77
CA ILE A 104 14.40 -4.94 -11.33
C ILE A 104 15.80 -5.03 -11.95
N PRO A 105 16.55 -6.13 -11.74
CA PRO A 105 17.88 -6.33 -12.33
C PRO A 105 17.93 -6.18 -13.84
#